data_AF-A0AAW0E4U7-F1
#
_entry.id   AF-A0AAW0E4U7-F1
#
_cell.length_a   1.000
_cell.length_b   1.000
_cell.length_c   1.000
_cell.angle_alpha   90.00
_cell.angle_beta   90.00
_cell.angle_gamma   90.00
#
_symmetry.space_group_name_H-M   'P 1'
#
loop_
_entity.id
_entity.type
_entity.pdbx_description
1 polymer ?
#
loop_
_entity_poly.entity_id
_entity_poly.type
_entity_poly.pdbx_seq_one_letter_code
_entity_poly.pdbx_strand_id
1 'polypeptide(L)'
;MSATTTTFDAKSLLGLGPSSKALSDYLQTLTSSAQVLVPEVKSYPDAVYFNYFTLGLSLLFKPVQGYKPRMGLSRSELDEEKLVLDGIDFYNTPPQTGNSDAKKATRKAEVAFATHPISTIVLKLDAKVTDKDGKPVSRPETFSVHRDSTGKDFVEAFGEPDRKGGGAGPSSGSIGIWCEWSKDGVLVEFGGAEARGPQAWERGKDAVWRVSSVFTPKKDE
;
A
#
# COMPACT_ATOMS: atom_id res chain seq x y z
N MET A 1 22.98 -15.46 14.08
CA MET A 1 23.28 -14.15 13.47
C MET A 1 21.96 -13.39 13.39
N SER A 2 21.76 -12.38 14.24
CA SER A 2 20.54 -11.57 14.21
C SER A 2 20.55 -10.74 12.94
N ALA A 3 19.58 -10.96 12.04
CA ALA A 3 19.36 -10.07 10.92
C ALA A 3 19.01 -8.69 11.49
N THR A 4 19.83 -7.68 11.19
CA THR A 4 19.52 -6.29 11.50
C THR A 4 18.28 -5.91 10.69
N THR A 5 17.11 -5.88 11.31
CA THR A 5 15.89 -5.41 10.67
C THR A 5 16.05 -3.91 10.42
N THR A 6 16.47 -3.53 9.22
CA THR A 6 16.57 -2.12 8.84
C THR A 6 15.17 -1.53 8.83
N THR A 7 14.86 -0.73 9.84
CA THR A 7 13.61 0.00 9.97
C THR A 7 13.53 1.04 8.85
N PHE A 8 12.55 0.90 7.95
CA PHE A 8 12.41 1.77 6.79
C PHE A 8 11.11 2.59 6.85
N ASP A 9 11.23 3.91 6.76
CA ASP A 9 10.10 4.84 6.67
C ASP A 9 9.69 5.02 5.20
N ALA A 10 8.62 4.35 4.79
CA ALA A 10 8.12 4.38 3.41
C ALA A 10 7.80 5.81 2.93
N LYS A 11 7.38 6.70 3.83
CA LYS A 11 7.04 8.09 3.48
C LYS A 11 8.25 8.89 3.02
N SER A 12 9.46 8.51 3.43
CA SER A 12 10.70 9.18 3.03
C SER A 12 11.00 9.06 1.53
N LEU A 13 10.35 8.14 0.82
CA LEU A 13 10.48 7.98 -0.63
C LEU A 13 9.55 8.90 -1.44
N LEU A 14 8.49 9.41 -0.82
CA LEU A 14 7.52 10.25 -1.52
C LEU A 14 8.19 11.54 -2.00
N GLY A 15 7.79 12.00 -3.18
CA GLY A 15 8.37 13.15 -3.87
C GLY A 15 9.66 12.85 -4.66
N LEU A 16 10.25 11.66 -4.55
CA LEU A 16 11.43 11.28 -5.32
C LEU A 16 11.08 10.96 -6.78
N GLY A 17 11.99 11.25 -7.71
CA GLY A 17 11.85 10.84 -9.11
C GLY A 17 12.21 9.36 -9.35
N PRO A 18 11.81 8.76 -10.50
CA PRO A 18 12.05 7.34 -10.79
C PRO A 18 13.54 6.96 -10.87
N SER A 19 14.41 7.92 -11.24
CA SER A 19 15.87 7.76 -11.29
C SER A 19 16.60 8.14 -9.99
N SER A 20 15.87 8.40 -8.90
CA SER A 20 16.48 8.74 -7.61
C SER A 20 17.34 7.61 -7.06
N LYS A 21 18.55 7.94 -6.59
CA LYS A 21 19.45 6.99 -5.93
C LYS A 21 18.81 6.39 -4.68
N ALA A 22 18.14 7.19 -3.85
CA ALA A 22 17.51 6.71 -2.63
C ALA A 22 16.40 5.67 -2.91
N LEU A 23 15.62 5.87 -3.98
CA LEU A 23 14.61 4.90 -4.40
C LEU A 23 15.26 3.62 -4.94
N SER A 24 16.33 3.74 -5.73
CA SER A 24 17.07 2.59 -6.26
C SER A 24 17.76 1.79 -5.14
N ASP A 25 18.36 2.47 -4.16
CA ASP A 25 18.97 1.85 -2.98
C ASP A 25 17.91 1.06 -2.19
N TYR A 26 16.73 1.65 -1.96
CA TYR A 26 15.63 0.96 -1.30
C TYR A 26 15.19 -0.29 -2.07
N LEU A 27 14.93 -0.18 -3.37
CA LEU A 27 14.54 -1.33 -4.20
C LEU A 27 15.60 -2.45 -4.15
N GLN A 28 16.88 -2.10 -4.13
CA GLN A 28 17.96 -3.07 -4.01
C GLN A 28 17.96 -3.80 -2.66
N THR A 29 17.51 -3.15 -1.57
CA THR A 29 17.36 -3.83 -0.26
C THR A 29 16.29 -4.92 -0.26
N LEU A 30 15.35 -4.88 -1.21
CA LEU A 30 14.24 -5.84 -1.33
C LEU A 30 14.64 -7.14 -2.02
N THR A 31 15.81 -7.18 -2.67
CA THR A 31 16.27 -8.34 -3.43
C THR A 31 17.61 -8.82 -2.89
N SER A 32 17.72 -10.13 -2.65
CA SER A 32 19.00 -10.78 -2.34
C SER A 32 19.84 -11.03 -3.60
N SER A 33 19.28 -10.80 -4.78
CA SER A 33 19.90 -11.00 -6.08
C SER A 33 20.39 -9.67 -6.66
N ALA A 34 21.58 -9.67 -7.27
CA ALA A 34 22.11 -8.55 -8.06
C ALA A 34 21.39 -8.36 -9.41
N GLN A 35 20.24 -9.03 -9.62
CA GLN A 35 19.44 -8.85 -10.82
C GLN A 35 18.89 -7.43 -10.92
N VAL A 36 18.92 -6.92 -12.15
CA VAL A 36 18.29 -5.64 -12.49
C VAL A 36 16.79 -5.76 -12.28
N LEU A 37 16.25 -4.93 -11.39
CA LEU A 37 14.82 -4.82 -11.15
C LEU A 37 14.18 -4.03 -12.29
N VAL A 38 13.38 -4.71 -13.12
CA VAL A 38 12.65 -4.10 -14.24
C VAL A 38 11.16 -4.08 -13.89
N PRO A 39 10.54 -2.90 -13.73
CA PRO A 39 9.10 -2.82 -13.49
C PRO A 39 8.30 -3.00 -14.77
N GLU A 40 7.06 -3.51 -14.63
CA GLU A 40 6.04 -3.31 -15.67
C GLU A 40 5.48 -1.88 -15.55
N VAL A 41 5.63 -1.11 -16.63
CA VAL A 41 5.16 0.28 -16.68
C VAL A 41 3.75 0.36 -17.23
N LYS A 42 2.87 1.05 -16.51
CA LYS A 42 1.56 1.48 -17.02
C LYS A 42 1.44 2.98 -16.92
N SER A 43 1.40 3.66 -18.05
CA SER A 43 1.26 5.11 -18.11
C SER A 43 -0.18 5.52 -18.41
N TYR A 44 -0.60 6.62 -17.79
CA TYR A 44 -1.85 7.33 -17.98
C TYR A 44 -1.55 8.85 -17.92
N PRO A 45 -2.43 9.71 -18.45
CA PRO A 45 -2.20 11.17 -18.46
C PRO A 45 -2.00 11.80 -17.08
N ASP A 46 -2.50 11.17 -16.02
CA ASP A 46 -2.51 11.64 -14.63
C ASP A 46 -1.65 10.77 -13.69
N ALA A 47 -1.18 9.60 -14.13
CA ALA A 47 -0.47 8.66 -13.30
C ALA A 47 0.43 7.72 -14.11
N VAL A 48 1.58 7.34 -13.56
CA VAL A 48 2.46 6.32 -14.12
C VAL A 48 2.80 5.31 -13.03
N TYR A 49 2.50 4.04 -13.28
CA TYR A 49 2.73 2.94 -12.35
C TYR A 49 3.98 2.17 -12.75
N PHE A 50 4.91 1.97 -11.83
CA PHE A 50 6.01 1.02 -11.95
C PHE A 50 5.69 -0.17 -11.05
N ASN A 51 5.26 -1.28 -11.65
CA ASN A 51 4.84 -2.47 -10.93
C ASN A 51 6.00 -3.46 -10.82
N TYR A 52 6.49 -3.70 -9.61
CA TYR A 52 7.47 -4.72 -9.29
C TYR A 52 6.77 -5.94 -8.70
N PHE A 53 6.14 -6.74 -9.57
CA PHE A 53 5.32 -7.89 -9.17
C PHE A 53 6.05 -8.86 -8.24
N THR A 54 7.30 -9.20 -8.55
CA THR A 54 8.12 -10.13 -7.75
C THR A 54 8.48 -9.58 -6.37
N LEU A 55 8.41 -8.25 -6.17
CA LEU A 55 8.68 -7.59 -4.90
C LEU A 55 7.40 -7.27 -4.11
N GLY A 56 6.22 -7.57 -4.66
CA GLY A 56 4.96 -7.17 -4.05
C GLY A 56 4.85 -5.66 -3.86
N LEU A 57 5.31 -4.89 -4.84
CA LEU A 57 5.45 -3.43 -4.73
C LEU A 57 4.96 -2.76 -6.01
N SER A 58 4.13 -1.73 -5.87
CA SER A 58 3.78 -0.81 -6.97
C SER A 58 4.15 0.61 -6.57
N LEU A 59 4.81 1.33 -7.47
CA LEU A 59 5.15 2.73 -7.30
C LEU A 59 4.27 3.59 -8.21
N LEU A 60 3.51 4.50 -7.64
CA LEU A 60 2.66 5.46 -8.34
C LEU A 60 3.40 6.79 -8.46
N PHE A 61 3.72 7.19 -9.68
CA PHE A 61 4.27 8.51 -9.99
C PHE A 61 3.18 9.42 -10.55
N LYS A 62 3.13 10.66 -10.06
CA LYS A 62 2.31 11.72 -10.66
C LYS A 62 3.14 12.54 -11.66
N PRO A 63 2.58 12.85 -12.84
CA PRO A 63 3.17 13.84 -13.74
C PRO A 63 3.18 15.24 -13.11
N VAL A 64 4.29 15.97 -13.30
CA VAL A 64 4.46 17.36 -12.85
C VAL A 64 4.84 18.27 -14.01
N GLN A 65 4.86 19.58 -13.76
CA GLN A 65 5.29 20.59 -14.75
C GLN A 65 4.53 20.52 -16.08
N GLY A 66 3.24 20.18 -16.02
CA GLY A 66 2.37 20.09 -17.20
C GLY A 66 2.59 18.85 -18.08
N TYR A 67 3.46 17.91 -17.67
CA TYR A 67 3.62 16.64 -18.38
C TYR A 67 2.32 15.83 -18.36
N LYS A 68 1.96 15.25 -19.51
CA LYS A 68 0.79 14.39 -19.70
C LYS A 68 1.22 13.17 -20.52
N PRO A 69 1.70 12.10 -19.87
CA PRO A 69 2.11 10.89 -20.58
C PRO A 69 0.93 10.32 -21.37
N ARG A 70 1.20 9.79 -22.56
CA ARG A 70 0.19 9.00 -23.30
C ARG A 70 0.03 7.63 -22.63
N MET A 71 -1.10 6.98 -22.88
CA MET A 71 -1.29 5.62 -22.40
C MET A 71 -0.38 4.64 -23.12
N GLY A 72 0.16 3.67 -22.38
CA GLY A 72 0.94 2.55 -22.93
C GLY A 72 2.39 2.86 -23.29
N LEU A 73 2.98 3.94 -22.76
CA LEU A 73 4.40 4.25 -22.91
C LEU A 73 5.24 3.25 -22.12
N SER A 74 6.35 2.82 -22.71
CA SER A 74 7.42 2.11 -22.00
C SER A 74 8.26 3.07 -21.16
N ARG A 75 9.08 2.53 -20.25
CA ARG A 75 9.94 3.34 -19.37
C ARG A 75 10.86 4.30 -20.13
N SER A 76 11.48 3.83 -21.22
CA SER A 76 12.40 4.62 -22.04
C SER A 76 11.73 5.77 -22.80
N GLU A 77 10.41 5.77 -22.90
CA GLU A 77 9.63 6.83 -23.56
C GLU A 77 9.07 7.86 -22.58
N LEU A 78 9.28 7.66 -21.26
CA LEU A 78 8.84 8.58 -20.23
C LEU A 78 9.85 9.71 -20.03
N ASP A 79 9.32 10.90 -19.77
CA ASP A 79 10.10 12.01 -19.23
C ASP A 79 10.19 11.85 -17.71
N GLU A 80 11.14 11.04 -17.23
CA GLU A 80 11.28 10.71 -15.81
C GLU A 80 11.56 11.92 -14.92
N GLU A 81 12.14 13.00 -15.45
CA GLU A 81 12.39 14.25 -14.71
C GLU A 81 11.09 14.98 -14.36
N LYS A 82 10.01 14.70 -15.10
CA LYS A 82 8.67 15.24 -14.87
C LYS A 82 7.74 14.26 -14.16
N LEU A 83 8.31 13.29 -13.45
CA LEU A 83 7.58 12.34 -12.60
C LEU A 83 8.07 12.45 -11.16
N VAL A 84 7.14 12.46 -10.21
CA VAL A 84 7.46 12.38 -8.77
C VAL A 84 6.62 11.30 -8.12
N LEU A 85 7.22 10.53 -7.22
CA LEU A 85 6.56 9.45 -6.51
C LEU A 85 5.49 10.04 -5.59
N ASP A 86 4.24 9.61 -5.78
CA ASP A 86 3.09 10.12 -5.04
C ASP A 86 2.41 9.05 -4.19
N GLY A 87 2.62 7.77 -4.55
CA GLY A 87 2.08 6.64 -3.81
C GLY A 87 2.94 5.39 -3.92
N ILE A 88 2.85 4.53 -2.93
CA ILE A 88 3.52 3.24 -2.83
C ILE A 88 2.50 2.22 -2.33
N ASP A 89 2.26 1.16 -3.10
CA ASP A 89 1.44 0.05 -2.66
C ASP A 89 2.33 -1.14 -2.30
N PHE A 90 2.17 -1.60 -1.06
CA PHE A 90 2.74 -2.83 -0.56
C PHE A 90 1.69 -3.94 -0.66
N TYR A 91 2.07 -5.08 -1.21
CA TYR A 91 1.19 -6.24 -1.35
C TYR A 91 1.55 -7.31 -0.32
N ASN A 92 0.53 -7.86 0.31
CA ASN A 92 0.59 -9.02 1.17
C ASN A 92 -0.33 -10.09 0.61
N THR A 93 0.18 -11.31 0.52
CA THR A 93 -0.61 -12.49 0.16
C THR A 93 -0.68 -13.39 1.39
N PRO A 94 -1.64 -13.17 2.30
CA PRO A 94 -1.78 -14.00 3.48
C PRO A 94 -1.91 -15.47 3.08
N PRO A 95 -1.29 -16.41 3.81
CA PRO A 95 -1.51 -17.83 3.59
C PRO A 95 -3.02 -18.13 3.63
N GLN A 96 -3.56 -18.75 2.58
CA GLN A 96 -4.96 -19.15 2.61
C GLN A 96 -5.13 -20.30 3.61
N THR A 97 -5.67 -19.99 4.79
CA THR A 97 -6.12 -21.01 5.74
C THR A 97 -7.26 -21.80 5.10
N GLY A 98 -7.11 -23.13 5.02
CA GLY A 98 -7.82 -24.00 4.10
C GLY A 98 -9.35 -23.86 4.11
N ASN A 99 -9.90 -23.49 2.95
CA ASN A 99 -11.12 -24.09 2.43
C ASN A 99 -11.03 -24.04 0.90
N SER A 100 -11.03 -25.21 0.28
CA SER A 100 -10.70 -25.46 -1.14
C SER A 100 -11.66 -24.83 -2.16
N ASP A 101 -12.76 -24.22 -1.70
CA ASP A 101 -13.84 -23.75 -2.57
C ASP A 101 -13.76 -22.25 -2.92
N ALA A 102 -12.85 -21.48 -2.30
CA ALA A 102 -12.69 -20.04 -2.54
C ALA A 102 -11.73 -19.69 -3.70
N LYS A 103 -11.52 -20.60 -4.66
CA LYS A 103 -10.53 -20.45 -5.75
C LYS A 103 -10.92 -19.50 -6.90
N LYS A 104 -12.05 -18.80 -6.84
CA LYS A 104 -12.46 -17.89 -7.93
C LYS A 104 -12.97 -16.56 -7.40
N ALA A 105 -12.04 -15.63 -7.18
CA ALA A 105 -12.16 -14.20 -7.47
C ALA A 105 -11.16 -13.34 -6.69
N THR A 106 -9.87 -13.62 -6.88
CA THR A 106 -8.83 -12.61 -6.70
C THR A 106 -8.61 -11.95 -8.06
N ARG A 107 -8.52 -10.61 -8.11
CA ARG A 107 -8.33 -9.91 -9.39
C ARG A 107 -7.03 -10.40 -10.03
N LYS A 108 -7.02 -10.58 -11.36
CA LYS A 108 -5.83 -11.07 -12.10
C LYS A 108 -4.55 -10.29 -11.78
N ALA A 109 -4.65 -8.97 -11.62
CA ALA A 109 -3.51 -8.12 -11.29
C ALA A 109 -2.96 -8.39 -9.88
N GLU A 110 -3.81 -8.71 -8.91
CA GLU A 110 -3.41 -8.97 -7.52
C GLU A 110 -2.87 -10.40 -7.33
N VAL A 111 -3.24 -11.33 -8.21
CA VAL A 111 -2.61 -12.66 -8.29
C VAL A 111 -1.19 -12.56 -8.84
N ALA A 112 -0.87 -11.48 -9.57
CA ALA A 112 0.46 -11.28 -10.14
C ALA A 112 1.50 -10.79 -9.12
N PHE A 113 1.09 -10.04 -8.09
CA PHE A 113 2.01 -9.55 -7.06
C PHE A 113 2.35 -10.63 -6.03
N ALA A 114 3.64 -10.78 -5.75
CA ALA A 114 4.14 -11.54 -4.61
C ALA A 114 3.88 -10.81 -3.28
N THR A 115 4.12 -11.48 -2.16
CA THR A 115 4.15 -10.83 -0.85
C THR A 115 5.44 -10.02 -0.72
N HIS A 116 5.31 -8.79 -0.22
CA HIS A 116 6.45 -7.90 0.02
C HIS A 116 7.51 -8.56 0.93
N PRO A 117 8.80 -8.54 0.55
CA PRO A 117 9.82 -9.33 1.22
C PRO A 117 10.22 -8.80 2.61
N ILE A 118 10.00 -7.52 2.92
CA ILE A 118 10.35 -6.96 4.23
C ILE A 118 9.38 -7.49 5.31
N SER A 119 9.94 -7.79 6.49
CA SER A 119 9.19 -8.31 7.64
C SER A 119 8.26 -7.27 8.29
N THR A 120 8.58 -5.99 8.15
CA THR A 120 7.87 -4.87 8.77
C THR A 120 7.99 -3.59 7.95
N ILE A 121 6.86 -2.93 7.65
CA ILE A 121 6.82 -1.57 7.09
C ILE A 121 6.58 -0.59 8.24
N VAL A 122 7.41 0.44 8.40
CA VAL A 122 7.20 1.43 9.46
C VAL A 122 6.54 2.67 8.91
N LEU A 123 5.40 3.02 9.52
CA LEU A 123 4.60 4.18 9.19
C LEU A 123 4.71 5.19 10.33
N LYS A 124 5.20 6.39 10.04
CA LYS A 124 5.12 7.52 10.98
C LYS A 124 3.71 8.05 11.01
N LEU A 125 3.16 8.22 12.20
CA LEU A 125 1.81 8.76 12.40
C LEU A 125 1.89 10.23 12.79
N ASP A 126 0.92 11.03 12.38
CA ASP A 126 0.81 12.42 12.84
C ASP A 126 0.43 12.45 14.34
N ALA A 127 1.24 13.04 15.21
CA ALA A 127 0.93 13.09 16.64
C ALA A 127 -0.34 13.93 16.97
N LYS A 128 -0.85 14.74 16.04
CA LYS A 128 -1.93 15.71 16.26
C LYS A 128 -3.25 15.27 15.63
N VAL A 129 -3.82 14.17 16.10
CA VAL A 129 -5.17 13.76 15.71
C VAL A 129 -6.16 14.02 16.83
N THR A 130 -7.32 14.55 16.43
CA THR A 130 -8.47 14.77 17.30
C THR A 130 -9.60 13.82 16.93
N ASP A 131 -10.41 13.43 17.91
CA ASP A 131 -11.65 12.69 17.66
C ASP A 131 -12.72 13.60 17.01
N LYS A 132 -13.91 13.02 16.80
CA LYS A 132 -15.07 13.72 16.22
C LYS A 132 -15.58 14.88 17.09
N ASP A 133 -15.23 14.88 18.38
CA ASP A 133 -15.58 15.93 19.34
C ASP A 133 -14.43 16.95 19.51
N GLY A 134 -13.37 16.85 18.70
CA GLY A 134 -12.21 17.75 18.74
C GLY A 134 -11.24 17.47 19.89
N LYS A 135 -11.36 16.34 20.60
CA LYS A 135 -10.46 16.00 21.71
C LYS A 135 -9.20 15.31 21.18
N PRO A 136 -8.02 15.60 21.73
CA PRO A 136 -6.79 14.91 21.35
C PRO A 136 -6.91 13.40 21.59
N VAL A 137 -6.57 12.62 20.57
CA VAL A 137 -6.48 11.16 20.65
C VAL A 137 -5.02 10.81 20.88
N SER A 138 -4.74 10.09 21.98
CA SER A 138 -3.40 9.55 22.21
C SER A 138 -3.17 8.36 21.28
N ARG A 139 -2.11 8.43 20.47
CA ARG A 139 -1.71 7.38 19.53
C ARG A 139 -0.18 7.28 19.44
N PRO A 140 0.38 6.12 19.04
CA PRO A 140 1.82 5.98 18.92
C PRO A 140 2.39 6.87 17.81
N GLU A 141 3.65 7.29 17.94
CA GLU A 141 4.34 8.08 16.90
C GLU A 141 4.65 7.26 15.63
N THR A 142 4.73 5.93 15.78
CA THR A 142 5.01 5.00 14.68
C THR A 142 4.15 3.75 14.81
N PHE A 143 3.80 3.17 13.66
CA PHE A 143 3.16 1.86 13.56
C PHE A 143 3.99 0.94 12.68
N SER A 144 4.20 -0.29 13.16
CA SER A 144 4.91 -1.35 12.45
C SER A 144 3.89 -2.28 11.82
N VAL A 145 3.73 -2.19 10.49
CA VAL A 145 2.88 -3.12 9.73
C VAL A 145 3.63 -4.44 9.57
N HIS A 146 3.18 -5.46 10.28
CA HIS A 146 3.65 -6.84 10.16
C HIS A 146 2.79 -7.62 9.16
N ARG A 147 3.30 -8.74 8.63
CA ARG A 147 2.55 -9.57 7.66
C ARG A 147 1.22 -10.11 8.17
N ASP A 148 1.09 -10.25 9.48
CA ASP A 148 -0.08 -10.73 10.20
C ASP A 148 -0.90 -9.60 10.83
N SER A 149 -0.52 -8.32 10.63
CA SER A 149 -1.32 -7.19 11.12
C SER A 149 -2.75 -7.24 10.59
N THR A 150 -3.68 -6.93 11.45
CA THR A 150 -5.12 -7.06 11.24
C THR A 150 -5.82 -5.70 11.26
N GLY A 151 -7.07 -5.65 10.81
CA GLY A 151 -7.89 -4.46 10.91
C GLY A 151 -7.94 -3.86 12.33
N LYS A 152 -7.95 -4.71 13.36
CA LYS A 152 -7.87 -4.30 14.75
C LYS A 152 -6.58 -3.55 15.05
N ASP A 153 -5.42 -4.09 14.64
CA ASP A 153 -4.11 -3.46 14.92
C ASP A 153 -4.01 -2.07 14.29
N PHE A 154 -4.53 -1.89 13.07
CA PHE A 154 -4.57 -0.59 12.42
C PHE A 154 -5.50 0.39 13.15
N VAL A 155 -6.71 -0.03 13.54
CA VAL A 155 -7.65 0.88 14.24
C VAL A 155 -7.14 1.25 15.65
N GLU A 156 -6.54 0.30 16.37
CA GLU A 156 -5.94 0.58 17.68
C GLU A 156 -4.77 1.57 17.60
N ALA A 157 -3.97 1.53 16.53
CA ALA A 157 -2.85 2.44 16.34
C ALA A 157 -3.22 3.79 15.72
N PHE A 158 -4.12 3.82 14.73
CA PHE A 158 -4.42 5.04 13.98
C PHE A 158 -5.66 5.79 14.49
N GLY A 159 -6.58 5.08 15.17
CA GLY A 159 -7.91 5.55 15.49
C GLY A 159 -8.93 5.29 14.38
N GLU A 160 -10.08 5.98 14.45
CA GLU A 160 -11.14 5.87 13.45
C GLU A 160 -10.66 6.37 12.07
N PRO A 161 -10.91 5.63 10.97
CA PRO A 161 -10.53 6.06 9.63
C PRO A 161 -11.41 7.21 9.13
N ASP A 162 -10.82 8.11 8.33
CA ASP A 162 -11.51 9.23 7.68
C ASP A 162 -12.53 8.71 6.64
N ARG A 163 -12.15 7.66 5.91
CA ARG A 163 -12.97 7.04 4.88
C ARG A 163 -12.88 5.52 4.98
N LYS A 164 -13.99 4.85 4.69
CA LYS A 164 -14.07 3.40 4.72
C LYS A 164 -15.10 2.89 3.72
N GLY A 165 -14.90 1.69 3.17
CA GLY A 165 -15.82 1.13 2.19
C GLY A 165 -15.51 -0.32 1.82
N GLY A 166 -16.23 -0.86 0.84
CA GLY A 166 -16.07 -2.26 0.42
C GLY A 166 -16.82 -3.26 1.31
N GLY A 167 -16.49 -4.54 1.15
CA GLY A 167 -17.15 -5.66 1.85
C GLY A 167 -18.54 -6.03 1.31
N ALA A 168 -19.29 -5.05 0.80
CA ALA A 168 -20.59 -5.24 0.16
C ALA A 168 -20.43 -5.78 -1.27
N GLY A 169 -20.69 -7.07 -1.44
CA GLY A 169 -20.77 -7.74 -2.74
C GLY A 169 -20.69 -9.25 -2.58
N PRO A 170 -20.97 -10.03 -3.65
CA PRO A 170 -20.85 -11.48 -3.60
C PRO A 170 -19.41 -11.88 -3.24
N SER A 171 -19.27 -12.95 -2.46
CA SER A 171 -17.97 -13.51 -2.03
C SER A 171 -17.02 -13.81 -3.20
N SER A 172 -17.58 -13.98 -4.41
CA SER A 172 -16.89 -14.23 -5.67
C SER A 172 -16.52 -12.98 -6.48
N GLY A 173 -16.39 -11.79 -5.86
CA GLY A 173 -15.96 -10.61 -6.63
C GLY A 173 -15.97 -9.27 -5.91
N SER A 174 -16.44 -9.20 -4.66
CA SER A 174 -16.36 -7.95 -3.89
C SER A 174 -14.92 -7.59 -3.55
N ILE A 175 -14.64 -6.29 -3.54
CA ILE A 175 -13.47 -5.79 -2.83
C ILE A 175 -13.59 -6.15 -1.35
N GLY A 176 -12.45 -6.40 -0.70
CA GLY A 176 -12.42 -6.45 0.76
C GLY A 176 -12.89 -5.11 1.35
N ILE A 177 -13.20 -5.10 2.64
CA ILE A 177 -13.30 -3.82 3.34
C ILE A 177 -11.95 -3.09 3.25
N TRP A 178 -12.00 -1.77 3.22
CA TRP A 178 -10.83 -0.91 3.22
C TRP A 178 -11.05 0.30 4.12
N CYS A 179 -9.96 0.80 4.69
CA CYS A 179 -9.91 1.97 5.55
C CYS A 179 -8.84 2.94 5.06
N GLU A 180 -9.10 4.24 5.12
CA GLU A 180 -8.17 5.31 4.76
C GLU A 180 -8.06 6.30 5.92
N TRP A 181 -6.82 6.58 6.32
CA TRP A 181 -6.42 7.66 7.23
C TRP A 181 -5.70 8.71 6.40
N SER A 182 -6.46 9.65 5.85
CA SER A 182 -6.01 10.62 4.85
C SER A 182 -4.93 11.56 5.41
N LYS A 183 -5.03 11.94 6.69
CA LYS A 183 -4.02 12.76 7.38
C LYS A 183 -2.69 12.04 7.54
N ASP A 184 -2.74 10.73 7.71
CA ASP A 184 -1.55 9.89 7.74
C ASP A 184 -1.08 9.48 6.35
N GLY A 185 -1.86 9.72 5.29
CA GLY A 185 -1.50 9.27 3.95
C GLY A 185 -1.43 7.74 3.86
N VAL A 186 -2.34 7.04 4.54
CA VAL A 186 -2.37 5.58 4.60
C VAL A 186 -3.75 5.06 4.19
N LEU A 187 -3.78 4.07 3.30
CA LEU A 187 -4.97 3.30 2.97
C LEU A 187 -4.65 1.81 3.09
N VAL A 188 -5.56 1.04 3.65
CA VAL A 188 -5.39 -0.39 3.84
C VAL A 188 -6.61 -1.14 3.30
N GLU A 189 -6.38 -2.08 2.39
CA GLU A 189 -7.36 -3.08 1.98
C GLU A 189 -7.12 -4.37 2.77
N PHE A 190 -8.19 -4.94 3.32
CA PHE A 190 -8.14 -6.19 4.05
C PHE A 190 -8.54 -7.39 3.18
N GLY A 191 -7.86 -8.51 3.41
CA GLY A 191 -8.05 -9.75 2.66
C GLY A 191 -8.82 -10.83 3.43
N GLY A 192 -9.02 -11.97 2.77
CA GLY A 192 -9.63 -13.14 3.38
C GLY A 192 -11.15 -13.13 3.41
N ALA A 193 -11.73 -14.20 3.96
CA ALA A 193 -13.18 -14.36 4.09
C ALA A 193 -13.80 -13.38 5.10
N GLU A 194 -13.00 -12.90 6.07
CA GLU A 194 -13.43 -11.94 7.09
C GLU A 194 -13.67 -10.54 6.52
N ALA A 195 -12.98 -10.17 5.44
CA ALA A 195 -13.11 -8.86 4.80
C ALA A 195 -14.23 -8.79 3.74
N ARG A 196 -15.02 -9.85 3.53
CA ARG A 196 -15.99 -9.95 2.41
C ARG A 196 -17.34 -10.51 2.83
N GLY A 197 -18.36 -10.16 2.06
CA GLY A 197 -19.71 -10.69 2.20
C GLY A 197 -20.51 -10.05 3.34
N PRO A 198 -21.65 -10.64 3.70
CA PRO A 198 -22.42 -10.18 4.86
C PRO A 198 -21.52 -10.14 6.09
N GLN A 199 -21.70 -9.09 6.89
CA GLN A 199 -20.98 -8.89 8.15
C GLN A 199 -19.46 -8.67 8.04
N ALA A 200 -18.97 -8.25 6.87
CA ALA A 200 -17.54 -7.99 6.66
C ALA A 200 -16.99 -6.89 7.59
N TRP A 201 -17.83 -5.94 8.03
CA TRP A 201 -17.40 -4.86 8.93
C TRP A 201 -17.29 -5.31 10.38
N GLU A 202 -18.10 -6.29 10.77
CA GLU A 202 -18.13 -6.89 12.10
C GLU A 202 -16.98 -7.88 12.28
N ARG A 203 -16.64 -8.62 11.22
CA ARG A 203 -15.53 -9.59 11.21
C ARG A 203 -14.20 -8.99 10.78
N GLY A 204 -14.22 -7.88 10.07
CA GLY A 204 -13.06 -7.23 9.48
C GLY A 204 -11.96 -6.82 10.45
N LYS A 205 -12.27 -6.70 11.74
CA LYS A 205 -11.25 -6.49 12.79
C LYS A 205 -10.18 -7.60 12.80
N ASP A 206 -10.54 -8.83 12.45
CA ASP A 206 -9.62 -9.97 12.44
C ASP A 206 -9.04 -10.23 11.04
N ALA A 207 -9.42 -9.44 10.03
CA ALA A 207 -8.94 -9.58 8.67
C ALA A 207 -7.51 -9.05 8.54
N VAL A 208 -6.61 -9.87 7.99
CA VAL A 208 -5.22 -9.48 7.70
C VAL A 208 -5.18 -8.53 6.51
N TRP A 209 -4.33 -7.51 6.56
CA TRP A 209 -4.16 -6.59 5.43
C TRP A 209 -3.64 -7.33 4.20
N ARG A 210 -4.06 -6.85 3.04
CA ARG A 210 -3.70 -7.38 1.74
C ARG A 210 -2.97 -6.36 0.89
N VAL A 211 -3.39 -5.10 0.96
CA VAL A 211 -2.69 -3.98 0.34
C VAL A 211 -2.57 -2.88 1.38
N SER A 212 -1.36 -2.35 1.56
CA SER A 212 -1.11 -1.14 2.35
C SER A 212 -0.53 -0.10 1.41
N SER A 213 -1.27 0.98 1.21
CA SER A 213 -0.89 2.10 0.35
C SER A 213 -0.40 3.25 1.22
N VAL A 214 0.76 3.80 0.87
CA VAL A 214 1.34 5.00 1.47
C VAL A 214 1.36 6.09 0.42
N PHE A 215 0.78 7.25 0.70
CA PHE A 215 0.67 8.36 -0.24
C PHE A 215 0.91 9.70 0.43
N THR A 216 1.17 10.73 -0.38
CA THR A 216 1.33 12.10 0.13
C THR A 216 0.02 12.54 0.81
N PRO A 217 0.02 12.86 2.12
CA PRO A 217 -1.18 13.36 2.78
C PRO A 217 -1.68 14.61 2.08
N LYS A 218 -3.01 14.73 1.94
CA LYS A 218 -3.59 15.99 1.48
C LYS A 218 -3.33 17.03 2.57
N LYS A 219 -2.72 18.15 2.21
CA LYS A 219 -2.71 19.31 3.11
C LYS A 219 -4.16 19.78 3.20
N ASP A 220 -4.62 20.07 4.43
CA ASP A 220 -5.85 20.81 4.62
C ASP A 220 -5.69 22.16 3.87
N GLU A 221 -6.47 22.36 2.80
CA GLU A 221 -6.61 23.67 2.13
C GLU A 221 -7.49 24.61 2.96
#